data_AF-A0A2E9NM95-F1
#
_entry.id   AF-A0A2E9NM95-F1
#
_cell.length_a   1.000
_cell.length_b   1.000
_cell.length_c   1.000
_cell.angle_alpha   90.00
_cell.angle_beta   90.00
_cell.angle_gamma   90.00
#
_symmetry.space_group_name_H-M   'P 1'
#
loop_
_entity.id
_entity.type
_entity.pdbx_description
1 polymer ?
#
loop_
_entity_poly.entity_id
_entity_poly.type
_entity_poly.pdbx_seq_one_letter_code
_entity_poly.pdbx_strand_id
1 'polypeptide(L)'
;MISIYSGGATRYGDKLDEFGRRSVIRKRRARLDLAPNSHDHKEMPPHRRGTRPERCSTLGERVPEANSDAGQRGRTGGAVDMQVGTKLTRMAFVLRVLMLGTSWGVALAVPANAQQDGLKIYISADMEGVTGAVTGDQLSPDGFEYQRFRQFLTDEVNAAIAGAREAGATEILVSDSHGNGENLLIEQLPEDVQVVRSWPRPLGMMEGIDATFDGVIFIGYHSSTTNPDGIRAHTTSSARLSAVRLNGVEMTEGAFSAAIAGHFGVPVIMISGDDAAVTEVQAVVGDIEGAIVKWAYSFHSARTLHPAAGQALIRERVRLAVNRIADGGFTPYTPDAPLRFDVTFKNYRPTQLLAYLPQIERIDSHTVRYVGDDMVDISTFYTFMMSYDSNLQP
;
A
#
# COMPACT_ATOMS: atom_id res chain seq x y z
N MET A 1 -1.39 66.34 40.25
CA MET A 1 -0.58 65.24 40.83
C MET A 1 -0.94 63.98 40.06
N ILE A 2 -0.33 63.77 38.89
CA ILE A 2 0.76 62.80 38.60
C ILE A 2 0.34 61.34 38.81
N SER A 3 0.25 60.65 37.67
CA SER A 3 0.23 59.20 37.44
C SER A 3 1.61 58.76 36.96
N ILE A 4 2.21 57.69 37.51
CA ILE A 4 3.29 56.86 36.91
C ILE A 4 3.41 55.57 37.78
N TYR A 5 3.16 54.33 37.33
CA TYR A 5 3.95 53.38 36.50
C TYR A 5 5.34 52.96 37.02
N SER A 6 5.56 51.64 37.17
CA SER A 6 6.71 50.83 36.66
C SER A 6 6.73 49.45 37.35
N GLY A 7 6.69 48.34 36.61
CA GLY A 7 7.85 47.55 36.15
C GLY A 7 7.69 46.13 36.74
N GLY A 8 8.11 45.00 36.20
CA GLY A 8 9.03 44.61 35.13
C GLY A 8 9.37 43.13 35.39
N ALA A 9 9.66 42.38 34.33
CA ALA A 9 9.71 40.92 34.22
C ALA A 9 10.71 40.15 35.12
N THR A 10 10.52 38.82 35.24
CA THR A 10 11.62 37.83 35.33
C THR A 10 11.23 36.47 34.71
N ARG A 11 12.16 35.91 33.93
CA ARG A 11 12.22 34.55 33.37
C ARG A 11 12.91 33.59 34.35
N TYR A 12 12.52 32.31 34.32
CA TYR A 12 13.28 31.11 34.75
C TYR A 12 12.73 29.95 33.87
N GLY A 13 13.48 29.06 33.22
CA GLY A 13 14.85 28.63 33.40
C GLY A 13 14.88 27.13 33.78
N ASP A 14 14.94 26.27 32.76
CA ASP A 14 15.45 24.89 32.67
C ASP A 14 15.45 23.94 33.88
N LYS A 15 14.74 22.82 33.74
CA LYS A 15 15.13 21.48 34.24
C LYS A 15 14.45 20.41 33.37
N LEU A 16 15.22 19.47 32.81
CA LEU A 16 14.99 18.02 32.82
C LEU A 16 15.97 17.35 31.84
N ASP A 17 17.12 16.94 32.37
CA ASP A 17 18.14 16.15 31.66
C ASP A 17 18.79 15.21 32.69
N GLU A 18 18.19 14.03 32.93
CA GLU A 18 18.87 12.90 33.60
C GLU A 18 17.95 11.66 33.63
N PHE A 19 17.97 10.81 32.60
CA PHE A 19 17.70 9.36 32.74
C PHE A 19 18.01 8.67 31.40
N GLY A 20 19.25 8.19 31.23
CA GLY A 20 19.60 7.49 30.00
C GLY A 20 21.06 7.11 29.80
N ARG A 21 21.74 6.50 30.79
CA ARG A 21 22.95 5.70 30.53
C ARG A 21 23.09 4.53 31.51
N ARG A 22 23.53 3.38 30.95
CA ARG A 22 23.83 2.04 31.54
C ARG A 22 22.65 1.07 31.40
N SER A 23 22.77 -0.11 30.78
CA SER A 23 23.90 -1.03 30.73
C SER A 23 23.78 -2.06 29.58
N VAL A 24 24.93 -2.59 29.18
CA VAL A 24 25.17 -3.60 28.14
C VAL A 24 25.63 -4.90 28.80
N ILE A 25 25.13 -6.05 28.30
CA ILE A 25 25.57 -7.46 28.46
C ILE A 25 25.35 -8.17 29.81
N ARG A 26 24.47 -9.20 29.80
CA ARG A 26 24.83 -10.59 30.19
C ARG A 26 23.78 -11.62 29.73
N LYS A 27 24.16 -12.47 28.77
CA LYS A 27 23.49 -13.75 28.48
C LYS A 27 23.67 -14.70 29.66
N ARG A 28 22.58 -15.26 30.20
CA ARG A 28 22.60 -16.51 30.97
C ARG A 28 21.58 -17.48 30.40
N ARG A 29 22.08 -18.64 29.97
CA ARG A 29 21.31 -19.86 29.71
C ARG A 29 20.60 -20.28 31.00
N ALA A 30 19.28 -20.44 30.94
CA ALA A 30 18.56 -21.28 31.88
C ALA A 30 18.00 -22.47 31.09
N ARG A 31 18.53 -23.66 31.41
CA ARG A 31 17.91 -24.96 31.11
C ARG A 31 16.70 -25.06 32.03
N LEU A 32 15.52 -25.27 31.46
CA LEU A 32 14.34 -25.72 32.18
C LEU A 32 13.98 -27.09 31.62
N ASP A 33 14.23 -28.11 32.43
CA ASP A 33 13.74 -29.46 32.22
C ASP A 33 12.22 -29.46 32.43
N LEU A 34 11.47 -29.80 31.39
CA LEU A 34 10.05 -30.13 31.48
C LEU A 34 9.88 -31.61 31.12
N ALA A 35 9.45 -32.39 32.10
CA ALA A 35 9.02 -33.78 31.94
C ALA A 35 7.66 -33.82 31.20
N PRO A 36 7.37 -34.93 30.48
CA PRO A 36 6.24 -34.99 29.55
C PRO A 36 4.93 -35.34 30.26
N ASN A 37 3.86 -34.58 29.99
CA ASN A 37 2.50 -35.00 30.29
C ASN A 37 1.94 -35.80 29.11
N SER A 38 1.63 -37.05 29.40
CA SER A 38 0.87 -38.00 28.58
C SER A 38 -0.62 -37.66 28.61
N HIS A 39 -1.25 -37.50 27.44
CA HIS A 39 -2.68 -37.75 27.28
C HIS A 39 -3.03 -38.27 25.88
N ASP A 40 -3.45 -39.53 25.88
CA ASP A 40 -4.51 -40.17 25.10
C ASP A 40 -4.62 -39.89 23.59
N HIS A 41 -4.01 -40.78 22.83
CA HIS A 41 -4.44 -41.13 21.48
C HIS A 41 -5.79 -41.89 21.53
N LYS A 42 -6.83 -41.33 20.92
CA LYS A 42 -8.00 -42.11 20.50
C LYS A 42 -7.74 -42.70 19.13
N GLU A 43 -7.77 -44.03 19.09
CA GLU A 43 -7.70 -44.88 17.91
C GLU A 43 -8.89 -44.66 16.96
N MET A 44 -8.61 -44.64 15.66
CA MET A 44 -9.60 -44.80 14.57
C MET A 44 -9.34 -46.17 13.90
N PRO A 45 -10.39 -46.94 13.53
CA PRO A 45 -10.23 -48.30 12.99
C PRO A 45 -9.89 -48.29 11.48
N PRO A 46 -9.28 -49.37 10.95
CA PRO A 46 -8.75 -49.39 9.58
C PRO A 46 -9.82 -49.74 8.53
N HIS A 47 -9.81 -49.01 7.41
CA HIS A 47 -10.55 -49.38 6.21
C HIS A 47 -9.82 -50.45 5.38
N ARG A 48 -10.63 -51.36 4.85
CA ARG A 48 -10.28 -52.62 4.20
C ARG A 48 -9.59 -52.46 2.85
N ARG A 49 -8.67 -53.40 2.58
CA ARG A 49 -8.13 -53.74 1.25
C ARG A 49 -9.22 -54.34 0.35
N GLY A 50 -9.25 -53.94 -0.92
CA GLY A 50 -9.87 -54.66 -2.05
C GLY A 50 -9.00 -54.45 -3.29
N THR A 51 -8.12 -55.40 -3.62
CA THR A 51 -8.25 -56.38 -4.73
C THR A 51 -8.25 -55.77 -6.14
N ARG A 52 -7.07 -55.79 -6.78
CA ARG A 52 -6.89 -55.87 -8.24
C ARG A 52 -7.33 -57.25 -8.75
N PRO A 53 -7.67 -57.37 -10.04
CA PRO A 53 -7.36 -58.56 -10.81
C PRO A 53 -6.38 -58.26 -11.95
N GLU A 54 -5.27 -59.02 -11.89
CA GLU A 54 -4.71 -59.88 -12.94
C GLU A 54 -4.27 -59.41 -14.33
N ARG A 55 -3.25 -60.15 -14.79
CA ARG A 55 -2.33 -59.96 -15.91
C ARG A 55 -2.82 -60.71 -17.16
N CYS A 56 -2.28 -60.33 -18.31
CA CYS A 56 -1.91 -61.25 -19.41
C CYS A 56 -0.78 -60.54 -20.19
N SER A 57 0.50 -60.93 -20.08
CA SER A 57 1.25 -61.85 -20.98
C SER A 57 1.29 -61.32 -22.44
N THR A 58 2.41 -61.20 -23.16
CA THR A 58 3.68 -61.93 -23.25
C THR A 58 4.73 -61.11 -24.05
N LEU A 59 6.02 -61.46 -23.88
CA LEU A 59 7.13 -61.55 -24.86
C LEU A 59 7.20 -60.48 -25.99
N GLY A 60 8.26 -59.70 -26.20
CA GLY A 60 9.68 -59.97 -26.03
C GLY A 60 10.35 -59.89 -27.41
N GLU A 61 11.00 -58.77 -27.73
CA GLU A 61 12.02 -58.72 -28.80
C GLU A 61 12.95 -57.51 -28.63
N ARG A 62 14.18 -57.70 -29.09
CA ARG A 62 15.40 -56.93 -28.80
C ARG A 62 15.83 -56.10 -30.03
N VAL A 63 16.36 -54.89 -29.77
CA VAL A 63 17.61 -54.30 -30.35
C VAL A 63 17.50 -53.72 -31.79
N PRO A 64 18.31 -52.70 -32.22
CA PRO A 64 18.71 -51.42 -31.59
C PRO A 64 18.72 -50.21 -32.58
N GLU A 65 19.16 -49.05 -32.07
CA GLU A 65 19.98 -47.98 -32.71
C GLU A 65 19.79 -47.58 -34.19
N ALA A 66 19.55 -46.28 -34.38
CA ALA A 66 20.17 -45.53 -35.49
C ALA A 66 20.62 -44.14 -35.00
N ASN A 67 21.83 -43.81 -35.42
CA ASN A 67 22.71 -42.75 -35.00
C ASN A 67 22.74 -41.64 -36.08
N SER A 68 23.24 -40.46 -35.74
CA SER A 68 23.88 -39.47 -36.64
C SER A 68 22.96 -38.72 -37.63
N ASP A 69 23.24 -37.51 -38.12
CA ASP A 69 24.43 -36.67 -38.02
C ASP A 69 24.09 -35.20 -38.39
N ALA A 70 25.07 -34.37 -38.08
CA ALA A 70 25.39 -32.99 -38.42
C ALA A 70 24.95 -32.38 -39.78
N GLY A 71 24.91 -31.04 -39.78
CA GLY A 71 25.12 -30.19 -40.97
C GLY A 71 24.77 -28.72 -40.69
N GLN A 72 25.57 -27.92 -39.99
CA GLN A 72 26.70 -27.08 -40.45
C GLN A 72 26.44 -26.05 -41.58
N ARG A 73 26.64 -24.77 -41.20
CA ARG A 73 27.40 -23.67 -41.85
C ARG A 73 26.74 -22.69 -42.86
N GLY A 74 27.08 -21.40 -42.63
CA GLY A 74 27.35 -20.36 -43.63
C GLY A 74 26.83 -18.97 -43.18
N ARG A 75 27.61 -18.04 -42.59
CA ARG A 75 28.56 -17.05 -43.20
C ARG A 75 27.91 -16.23 -44.35
N THR A 76 28.06 -14.92 -44.55
CA THR A 76 28.97 -13.83 -44.09
C THR A 76 28.62 -12.52 -44.82
N GLY A 77 28.94 -11.36 -44.20
CA GLY A 77 29.51 -10.16 -44.86
C GLY A 77 28.51 -9.07 -45.28
N GLY A 78 28.62 -7.82 -44.81
CA GLY A 78 29.63 -6.79 -45.14
C GLY A 78 28.93 -5.66 -45.93
N ALA A 79 29.29 -4.37 -45.99
CA ALA A 79 30.26 -3.51 -45.35
C ALA A 79 29.99 -2.04 -45.84
N VAL A 80 30.42 -1.04 -45.06
CA VAL A 80 30.93 0.34 -45.37
C VAL A 80 30.11 1.44 -46.09
N ASP A 81 30.33 2.66 -45.56
CA ASP A 81 30.68 3.98 -46.19
C ASP A 81 29.73 5.18 -45.88
N MET A 82 30.22 6.21 -45.14
CA MET A 82 30.82 7.51 -45.58
C MET A 82 29.78 8.48 -46.20
N GLN A 83 29.72 9.81 -46.00
CA GLN A 83 30.50 10.83 -45.30
C GLN A 83 29.78 12.21 -45.55
N VAL A 84 30.07 13.26 -44.75
CA VAL A 84 29.92 14.73 -45.03
C VAL A 84 28.48 15.27 -45.21
N GLY A 85 27.97 16.34 -44.58
CA GLY A 85 28.52 17.55 -43.97
C GLY A 85 27.92 18.78 -44.68
N THR A 86 27.34 19.76 -43.96
CA THR A 86 27.48 21.23 -44.21
C THR A 86 26.60 22.09 -43.28
N LYS A 87 27.20 23.20 -42.87
CA LYS A 87 26.64 24.34 -42.11
C LYS A 87 25.74 25.22 -43.00
N LEU A 88 24.90 26.07 -42.40
CA LEU A 88 24.62 27.49 -42.71
C LEU A 88 23.33 27.91 -41.96
N THR A 89 23.36 28.59 -40.81
CA THR A 89 23.41 30.05 -40.61
C THR A 89 22.48 30.89 -41.51
N ARG A 90 21.49 31.57 -40.90
CA ARG A 90 21.08 32.95 -41.25
C ARG A 90 20.19 33.58 -40.17
N MET A 91 20.77 34.51 -39.42
CA MET A 91 20.08 35.64 -38.79
C MET A 91 19.55 36.57 -39.89
N ALA A 92 18.35 37.13 -39.71
CA ALA A 92 18.00 38.42 -40.28
C ALA A 92 17.01 39.15 -39.36
N PHE A 93 17.43 40.36 -39.04
CA PHE A 93 16.90 41.36 -38.14
C PHE A 93 15.95 42.27 -38.93
N VAL A 94 14.71 42.49 -38.48
CA VAL A 94 13.94 43.68 -38.89
C VAL A 94 13.15 44.21 -37.71
N LEU A 95 13.67 45.30 -37.16
CA LEU A 95 13.03 46.24 -36.26
C LEU A 95 12.07 47.12 -37.08
N ARG A 96 10.84 47.40 -36.63
CA ARG A 96 10.16 48.70 -36.85
C ARG A 96 8.86 48.91 -36.03
N VAL A 97 8.92 49.99 -35.24
CA VAL A 97 7.88 51.00 -34.95
C VAL A 97 6.83 50.73 -33.87
N LEU A 98 7.01 51.48 -32.77
CA LEU A 98 5.98 51.87 -31.80
C LEU A 98 4.82 52.64 -32.47
N MET A 99 3.59 52.30 -32.09
CA MET A 99 2.46 53.23 -32.07
C MET A 99 1.77 53.08 -30.70
N LEU A 100 1.86 54.12 -29.88
CA LEU A 100 1.09 54.28 -28.66
C LEU A 100 -0.39 54.45 -29.02
N GLY A 101 -1.23 53.59 -28.47
CA GLY A 101 -2.68 53.75 -28.42
C GLY A 101 -3.15 53.50 -27.00
N THR A 102 -3.27 54.57 -26.20
CA THR A 102 -3.87 54.55 -24.87
C THR A 102 -5.39 54.46 -24.99
N SER A 103 -5.94 53.27 -24.80
CA SER A 103 -7.37 53.07 -24.52
C SER A 103 -7.51 52.58 -23.08
N TRP A 104 -7.90 53.50 -22.20
CA TRP A 104 -8.36 53.21 -20.84
C TRP A 104 -9.72 52.51 -20.93
N GLY A 105 -9.69 51.18 -20.99
CA GLY A 105 -10.85 50.35 -20.68
C GLY A 105 -10.91 50.15 -19.17
N VAL A 106 -11.88 50.77 -18.50
CA VAL A 106 -12.26 50.40 -17.13
C VAL A 106 -12.87 49.01 -17.21
N ALA A 107 -12.04 47.99 -17.05
CA ALA A 107 -12.51 46.63 -16.82
C ALA A 107 -13.07 46.58 -15.39
N LEU A 108 -14.39 46.64 -15.29
CA LEU A 108 -15.09 46.22 -14.07
C LEU A 108 -14.77 44.74 -13.87
N ALA A 109 -13.81 44.45 -12.99
CA ALA A 109 -13.57 43.12 -12.49
C ALA A 109 -14.83 42.67 -11.76
N VAL A 110 -15.68 41.91 -12.45
CA VAL A 110 -16.64 41.03 -11.79
C VAL A 110 -15.78 40.08 -10.97
N PRO A 111 -15.94 39.98 -9.64
CA PRO A 111 -15.32 38.89 -8.92
C PRO A 111 -15.92 37.62 -9.53
N ALA A 112 -15.10 36.86 -10.24
CA ALA A 112 -15.39 35.46 -10.41
C ALA A 112 -15.44 34.92 -8.99
N ASN A 113 -16.64 34.79 -8.44
CA ASN A 113 -16.91 33.72 -7.49
C ASN A 113 -16.63 32.45 -8.28
N ALA A 114 -15.35 32.08 -8.37
CA ALA A 114 -14.99 30.69 -8.41
C ALA A 114 -15.65 30.12 -7.18
N GLN A 115 -16.83 29.54 -7.37
CA GLN A 115 -17.28 28.46 -6.53
C GLN A 115 -16.03 27.60 -6.37
N GLN A 116 -15.42 27.59 -5.18
CA GLN A 116 -14.41 26.58 -4.91
C GLN A 116 -15.19 25.29 -5.03
N ASP A 117 -15.03 24.59 -6.16
CA ASP A 117 -15.42 23.20 -6.27
C ASP A 117 -14.70 22.55 -5.10
N GLY A 118 -15.47 22.12 -4.10
CA GLY A 118 -14.91 21.69 -2.83
C GLY A 118 -14.09 20.43 -3.01
N LEU A 119 -13.20 20.14 -2.05
CA LEU A 119 -12.22 19.08 -2.24
C LEU A 119 -12.90 17.70 -2.27
N LYS A 120 -12.44 16.84 -3.17
CA LYS A 120 -12.86 15.46 -3.30
C LYS A 120 -11.80 14.53 -2.70
N ILE A 121 -12.16 13.82 -1.64
CA ILE A 121 -11.24 13.01 -0.84
C ILE A 121 -11.56 11.53 -0.96
N TYR A 122 -10.53 10.72 -1.21
CA TYR A 122 -10.62 9.26 -1.17
C TYR A 122 -10.10 8.75 0.18
N ILE A 123 -10.83 7.87 0.84
CA ILE A 123 -10.41 7.22 2.08
C ILE A 123 -10.32 5.70 1.83
N SER A 124 -9.14 5.11 1.93
CA SER A 124 -9.01 3.65 2.01
C SER A 124 -8.90 3.23 3.47
N ALA A 125 -9.75 2.28 3.88
CA ALA A 125 -9.87 1.82 5.25
C ALA A 125 -9.45 0.35 5.38
N ASP A 126 -8.44 0.12 6.22
CA ASP A 126 -7.93 -1.19 6.61
C ASP A 126 -7.97 -1.35 8.15
N MET A 127 -7.80 -2.57 8.68
CA MET A 127 -8.19 -2.88 10.05
C MET A 127 -7.02 -3.21 10.98
N GLU A 128 -5.93 -3.75 10.45
CA GLU A 128 -4.74 -4.14 11.23
C GLU A 128 -4.14 -2.99 12.00
N GLY A 129 -4.19 -1.76 11.46
CA GLY A 129 -3.62 -0.54 12.02
C GLY A 129 -4.53 0.23 12.97
N VAL A 130 -5.83 -0.14 13.07
CA VAL A 130 -6.81 0.52 13.95
C VAL A 130 -6.36 0.51 15.41
N THR A 131 -6.76 1.53 16.17
CA THR A 131 -6.50 1.63 17.61
C THR A 131 -6.88 0.33 18.33
N GLY A 132 -5.93 -0.27 19.03
CA GLY A 132 -6.12 -1.48 19.84
C GLY A 132 -6.02 -2.81 19.10
N ALA A 133 -6.00 -2.85 17.77
CA ALA A 133 -5.94 -4.11 17.02
C ALA A 133 -4.53 -4.70 17.10
N VAL A 134 -4.40 -5.98 17.45
CA VAL A 134 -3.09 -6.62 17.68
C VAL A 134 -3.03 -8.10 17.29
N THR A 135 -4.14 -8.81 17.23
CA THR A 135 -4.26 -10.24 16.87
C THR A 135 -5.29 -10.44 15.76
N GLY A 136 -5.43 -11.69 15.28
CA GLY A 136 -6.47 -12.03 14.31
C GLY A 136 -7.89 -11.95 14.87
N ASP A 137 -8.07 -11.98 16.19
CA ASP A 137 -9.41 -11.99 16.82
C ASP A 137 -10.20 -10.69 16.59
N GLN A 138 -9.50 -9.61 16.26
CA GLN A 138 -10.09 -8.33 15.90
C GLN A 138 -10.34 -8.18 14.40
N LEU A 139 -9.74 -9.04 13.56
CA LEU A 139 -9.55 -8.81 12.12
C LEU A 139 -10.31 -9.81 11.24
N SER A 140 -11.15 -10.67 11.80
CA SER A 140 -11.86 -11.67 11.00
C SER A 140 -13.22 -12.02 11.58
N PRO A 141 -14.23 -12.34 10.74
CA PRO A 141 -15.61 -12.62 11.18
C PRO A 141 -15.78 -13.69 12.28
N ASP A 142 -14.83 -14.61 12.39
CA ASP A 142 -14.78 -15.67 13.39
C ASP A 142 -14.20 -15.22 14.74
N GLY A 143 -13.53 -14.08 14.78
CA GLY A 143 -12.92 -13.52 15.98
C GLY A 143 -13.94 -12.95 16.97
N PHE A 144 -13.72 -13.21 18.27
CA PHE A 144 -14.65 -12.77 19.32
C PHE A 144 -14.69 -11.25 19.54
N GLU A 145 -13.67 -10.52 19.08
CA GLU A 145 -13.60 -9.05 19.17
C GLU A 145 -14.00 -8.34 17.87
N TYR A 146 -14.14 -9.07 16.76
CA TYR A 146 -14.30 -8.49 15.43
C TYR A 146 -15.43 -7.47 15.33
N GLN A 147 -16.63 -7.76 15.85
CA GLN A 147 -17.75 -6.81 15.80
C GLN A 147 -17.44 -5.50 16.53
N ARG A 148 -16.69 -5.55 17.64
CA ARG A 148 -16.26 -4.34 18.35
C ARG A 148 -15.23 -3.55 17.53
N PHE A 149 -14.34 -4.24 16.83
CA PHE A 149 -13.33 -3.58 16.02
C PHE A 149 -13.87 -3.03 14.71
N ARG A 150 -14.94 -3.59 14.15
CA ARG A 150 -15.70 -2.97 13.05
C ARG A 150 -16.26 -1.61 13.46
N GLN A 151 -16.74 -1.50 14.70
CA GLN A 151 -17.16 -0.22 15.27
C GLN A 151 -15.98 0.74 15.37
N PHE A 152 -14.82 0.30 15.89
CA PHE A 152 -13.65 1.17 15.99
C PHE A 152 -13.13 1.65 14.64
N LEU A 153 -13.07 0.78 13.63
CA LEU A 153 -12.73 1.16 12.26
C LEU A 153 -13.71 2.19 11.71
N THR A 154 -15.02 1.96 11.88
CA THR A 154 -16.06 2.88 11.42
C THR A 154 -15.95 4.24 12.12
N ASP A 155 -15.67 4.26 13.43
CA ASP A 155 -15.47 5.50 14.18
C ASP A 155 -14.22 6.26 13.73
N GLU A 156 -13.12 5.58 13.42
CA GLU A 156 -11.90 6.19 12.89
C GLU A 156 -12.12 6.78 11.49
N VAL A 157 -12.86 6.08 10.62
CA VAL A 157 -13.29 6.61 9.31
C VAL A 157 -14.19 7.83 9.48
N ASN A 158 -15.17 7.79 10.39
CA ASN A 158 -16.03 8.94 10.70
C ASN A 158 -15.23 10.14 11.22
N ALA A 159 -14.18 9.89 12.03
CA ALA A 159 -13.28 10.94 12.48
C ALA A 159 -12.48 11.57 11.33
N ALA A 160 -12.00 10.75 10.38
CA ALA A 160 -11.35 11.23 9.16
C ALA A 160 -12.30 12.07 8.29
N ILE A 161 -13.53 11.61 8.08
CA ILE A 161 -14.58 12.34 7.35
C ILE A 161 -14.83 13.71 8.00
N ALA A 162 -15.00 13.76 9.32
CA ALA A 162 -15.21 15.00 10.05
C ALA A 162 -14.03 15.98 9.88
N GLY A 163 -12.80 15.49 10.04
CA GLY A 163 -11.59 16.30 9.86
C GLY A 163 -11.44 16.84 8.44
N ALA A 164 -11.79 16.03 7.43
CA ALA A 164 -11.75 16.45 6.02
C ALA A 164 -12.77 17.56 5.74
N ARG A 165 -14.01 17.41 6.22
CA ARG A 165 -15.07 18.43 6.05
C ARG A 165 -14.75 19.74 6.74
N GLU A 166 -14.17 19.69 7.94
CA GLU A 166 -13.69 20.89 8.64
C GLU A 166 -12.64 21.68 7.85
N ALA A 167 -11.91 21.00 6.98
CA ALA A 167 -10.90 21.59 6.10
C ALA A 167 -11.42 21.83 4.67
N GLY A 168 -12.73 21.71 4.42
CA GLY A 168 -13.36 22.10 3.16
C GLY A 168 -13.59 20.97 2.14
N ALA A 169 -13.44 19.70 2.52
CA ALA A 169 -13.85 18.59 1.66
C ALA A 169 -15.39 18.53 1.53
N THR A 170 -15.87 18.34 0.31
CA THR A 170 -17.31 18.30 -0.02
C THR A 170 -17.75 16.98 -0.64
N GLU A 171 -16.83 16.21 -1.21
CA GLU A 171 -17.11 14.89 -1.78
C GLU A 171 -16.16 13.86 -1.17
N ILE A 172 -16.70 12.72 -0.73
CA ILE A 172 -15.92 11.67 -0.06
C ILE A 172 -16.35 10.30 -0.57
N LEU A 173 -15.36 9.53 -1.03
CA LEU A 173 -15.50 8.10 -1.33
C LEU A 173 -14.68 7.30 -0.33
N VAL A 174 -15.27 6.26 0.26
CA VAL A 174 -14.59 5.36 1.20
C VAL A 174 -14.47 3.97 0.59
N SER A 175 -13.30 3.35 0.66
CA SER A 175 -13.08 1.96 0.24
C SER A 175 -12.81 1.08 1.45
N ASP A 176 -13.72 0.13 1.68
CA ASP A 176 -13.59 -0.91 2.70
C ASP A 176 -12.61 -1.98 2.18
N SER A 177 -11.39 -1.97 2.69
CA SER A 177 -10.24 -2.62 2.05
C SER A 177 -9.66 -3.79 2.85
N HIS A 178 -10.18 -4.04 4.05
CA HIS A 178 -9.72 -5.14 4.91
C HIS A 178 -10.40 -6.47 4.60
N GLY A 179 -9.67 -7.58 4.61
CA GLY A 179 -10.26 -8.92 4.62
C GLY A 179 -11.26 -9.18 3.49
N ASN A 180 -12.55 -9.35 3.82
CA ASN A 180 -13.63 -9.55 2.84
C ASN A 180 -14.17 -8.24 2.21
N GLY A 181 -13.66 -7.07 2.62
CA GLY A 181 -14.12 -5.75 2.14
C GLY A 181 -15.52 -5.37 2.63
N GLU A 182 -15.95 -5.90 3.78
CA GLU A 182 -17.30 -5.72 4.33
C GLU A 182 -17.32 -5.37 5.83
N ASN A 183 -16.31 -4.66 6.30
CA ASN A 183 -16.06 -4.36 7.72
C ASN A 183 -16.78 -3.10 8.21
N LEU A 184 -16.91 -2.07 7.37
CA LEU A 184 -17.56 -0.81 7.74
C LEU A 184 -19.05 -1.00 8.03
N LEU A 185 -19.52 -0.33 9.08
CA LEU A 185 -20.94 -0.24 9.45
C LEU A 185 -21.56 0.93 8.68
N ILE A 186 -21.99 0.66 7.44
CA ILE A 186 -22.37 1.70 6.46
C ILE A 186 -23.53 2.58 6.92
N GLU A 187 -24.43 2.05 7.75
CA GLU A 187 -25.55 2.78 8.33
C GLU A 187 -25.13 3.83 9.37
N GLN A 188 -23.85 3.82 9.76
CA GLN A 188 -23.26 4.79 10.69
C GLN A 188 -22.36 5.82 9.99
N LEU A 189 -22.22 5.73 8.68
CA LEU A 189 -21.54 6.75 7.88
C LEU A 189 -22.53 7.88 7.52
N PRO A 190 -22.05 9.11 7.23
CA PRO A 190 -22.90 10.18 6.74
C PRO A 190 -23.64 9.79 5.45
N GLU A 191 -24.88 10.27 5.29
CA GLU A 191 -25.80 9.85 4.21
C GLU A 191 -25.31 10.17 2.79
N ASP A 192 -24.41 11.13 2.63
CA ASP A 192 -23.83 11.56 1.37
C ASP A 192 -22.51 10.84 1.03
N VAL A 193 -21.98 10.00 1.92
CA VAL A 193 -20.75 9.24 1.69
C VAL A 193 -21.04 7.98 0.88
N GLN A 194 -20.27 7.76 -0.18
CA GLN A 194 -20.29 6.53 -0.96
C GLN A 194 -19.25 5.54 -0.45
N VAL A 195 -19.52 4.24 -0.61
CA VAL A 195 -18.62 3.17 -0.13
C VAL A 195 -18.39 2.12 -1.21
N VAL A 196 -17.12 1.81 -1.47
CA VAL A 196 -16.68 0.67 -2.29
C VAL A 196 -16.51 -0.56 -1.38
N ARG A 197 -17.21 -1.66 -1.69
CA ARG A 197 -17.30 -2.85 -0.84
C ARG A 197 -17.10 -4.15 -1.60
N SER A 198 -16.66 -5.17 -0.87
CA SER A 198 -16.41 -6.55 -1.34
C SER A 198 -15.40 -6.68 -2.48
N TRP A 199 -15.26 -7.86 -3.07
CA TRP A 199 -14.31 -8.18 -4.13
C TRP A 199 -15.06 -8.90 -5.28
N PRO A 200 -14.53 -8.99 -6.52
CA PRO A 200 -13.25 -8.52 -7.02
C PRO A 200 -13.24 -7.02 -7.37
N ARG A 201 -12.05 -6.39 -7.29
CA ARG A 201 -11.80 -4.99 -7.67
C ARG A 201 -10.48 -4.88 -8.45
N PRO A 202 -10.47 -4.46 -9.72
CA PRO A 202 -9.24 -4.35 -10.52
C PRO A 202 -8.13 -3.49 -9.86
N LEU A 203 -8.52 -2.43 -9.16
CA LEU A 203 -7.59 -1.54 -8.44
C LEU A 203 -7.41 -1.92 -6.97
N GLY A 204 -7.86 -3.11 -6.56
CA GLY A 204 -7.74 -3.58 -5.18
C GLY A 204 -8.32 -2.59 -4.17
N MET A 205 -7.49 -2.17 -3.20
CA MET A 205 -7.87 -1.23 -2.13
C MET A 205 -8.19 0.19 -2.64
N MET A 206 -7.80 0.50 -3.88
CA MET A 206 -7.94 1.82 -4.52
C MET A 206 -9.05 1.91 -5.57
N GLU A 207 -9.93 0.92 -5.65
CA GLU A 207 -11.06 0.95 -6.59
C GLU A 207 -11.99 2.15 -6.42
N GLY A 208 -12.38 2.75 -7.54
CA GLY A 208 -13.18 3.97 -7.57
C GLY A 208 -12.37 5.27 -7.53
N ILE A 209 -11.04 5.20 -7.38
CA ILE A 209 -10.18 6.38 -7.56
C ILE A 209 -10.05 6.76 -9.04
N ASP A 210 -9.96 8.05 -9.31
CA ASP A 210 -9.64 8.62 -10.61
C ASP A 210 -8.90 9.97 -10.43
N ALA A 211 -8.63 10.67 -11.54
CA ALA A 211 -7.91 11.94 -11.53
C ALA A 211 -8.73 13.14 -10.99
N THR A 212 -9.98 12.94 -10.57
CA THR A 212 -10.84 14.00 -10.00
C THR A 212 -10.67 14.18 -8.50
N PHE A 213 -9.95 13.27 -7.82
CA PHE A 213 -9.67 13.37 -6.39
C PHE A 213 -8.50 14.31 -6.11
N ASP A 214 -8.59 15.06 -5.02
CA ASP A 214 -7.56 15.99 -4.56
C ASP A 214 -6.57 15.35 -3.57
N GLY A 215 -6.97 14.26 -2.92
CA GLY A 215 -6.11 13.58 -1.95
C GLY A 215 -6.65 12.23 -1.49
N VAL A 216 -5.71 11.37 -1.09
CA VAL A 216 -5.96 10.04 -0.53
C VAL A 216 -5.57 9.99 0.95
N ILE A 217 -6.45 9.42 1.77
CA ILE A 217 -6.23 9.15 3.19
C ILE A 217 -6.24 7.64 3.41
N PHE A 218 -5.24 7.13 4.12
CA PHE A 218 -5.15 5.74 4.55
C PHE A 218 -5.50 5.64 6.04
N ILE A 219 -6.54 4.86 6.37
CA ILE A 219 -6.97 4.63 7.75
C ILE A 219 -6.70 3.19 8.15
N GLY A 220 -6.02 2.99 9.27
CA GLY A 220 -5.80 1.67 9.87
C GLY A 220 -4.85 0.78 9.08
N TYR A 221 -3.89 1.36 8.37
CA TYR A 221 -2.90 0.63 7.58
C TYR A 221 -1.77 0.04 8.44
N HIS A 222 -1.09 -0.97 7.89
CA HIS A 222 -0.01 -1.70 8.54
C HIS A 222 1.27 -1.78 7.70
N SER A 223 2.34 -2.24 8.36
CA SER A 223 3.66 -2.45 7.78
C SER A 223 3.74 -3.66 6.85
N SER A 224 4.75 -3.70 5.98
CA SER A 224 4.92 -4.73 4.94
C SER A 224 5.30 -6.09 5.54
N THR A 225 5.16 -7.16 4.74
CA THR A 225 5.61 -8.50 5.14
C THR A 225 7.11 -8.62 5.42
N THR A 226 7.92 -7.63 5.02
CA THR A 226 9.37 -7.62 5.23
C THR A 226 9.80 -6.76 6.41
N ASN A 227 8.88 -5.97 6.97
CA ASN A 227 9.12 -5.14 8.14
C ASN A 227 9.28 -6.02 9.39
N PRO A 228 10.39 -5.90 10.15
CA PRO A 228 10.63 -6.74 11.32
C PRO A 228 9.89 -6.28 12.58
N ASP A 229 9.37 -5.05 12.61
CA ASP A 229 8.96 -4.38 13.84
C ASP A 229 7.44 -4.24 13.96
N GLY A 230 6.72 -4.06 12.84
CA GLY A 230 5.32 -3.67 12.89
C GLY A 230 4.33 -4.76 13.31
N ILE A 231 3.21 -4.29 13.85
CA ILE A 231 2.09 -5.13 14.27
C ILE A 231 1.40 -5.70 13.04
N ARG A 232 1.14 -7.01 13.04
CA ARG A 232 0.44 -7.70 11.94
C ARG A 232 1.07 -7.47 10.55
N ALA A 233 2.38 -7.22 10.51
CA ALA A 233 3.17 -6.97 9.31
C ALA A 233 2.92 -8.01 8.21
N HIS A 234 2.36 -7.58 7.07
CA HIS A 234 2.18 -8.41 5.88
C HIS A 234 1.96 -7.54 4.63
N THR A 235 1.89 -8.16 3.45
CA THR A 235 1.45 -7.50 2.22
C THR A 235 0.51 -8.44 1.48
N THR A 236 -0.76 -8.04 1.39
CA THR A 236 -1.94 -8.66 0.77
C THR A 236 -2.36 -10.01 1.34
N SER A 237 -1.41 -10.90 1.65
CA SER A 237 -1.73 -12.20 2.21
C SER A 237 -0.56 -12.76 3.01
N SER A 238 -0.69 -12.68 4.33
CA SER A 238 0.26 -13.29 5.28
C SER A 238 0.39 -14.81 5.11
N ALA A 239 -0.59 -15.49 4.50
CA ALA A 239 -0.53 -16.92 4.22
C ALA A 239 0.28 -17.27 2.97
N ARG A 240 0.35 -16.36 1.99
CA ARG A 240 0.84 -16.68 0.63
C ARG A 240 2.14 -15.99 0.27
N LEU A 241 2.33 -14.75 0.68
CA LEU A 241 3.43 -13.91 0.23
C LEU A 241 4.48 -13.71 1.31
N SER A 242 5.72 -13.48 0.88
CA SER A 242 6.85 -13.15 1.75
C SER A 242 7.63 -11.91 1.30
N ALA A 243 7.34 -11.38 0.11
CA ALA A 243 7.75 -10.04 -0.33
C ALA A 243 6.94 -9.62 -1.56
N VAL A 244 6.72 -8.31 -1.69
CA VAL A 244 6.13 -7.66 -2.87
C VAL A 244 6.99 -6.46 -3.17
N ARG A 245 7.54 -6.37 -4.38
CA ARG A 245 8.43 -5.27 -4.76
C ARG A 245 7.98 -4.61 -6.04
N LEU A 246 8.14 -3.29 -6.09
CA LEU A 246 8.00 -2.51 -7.31
C LEU A 246 9.33 -1.81 -7.57
N ASN A 247 9.95 -2.07 -8.72
CA ASN A 247 11.27 -1.57 -9.08
C ASN A 247 12.36 -1.86 -8.03
N GLY A 248 12.24 -2.98 -7.33
CA GLY A 248 13.15 -3.40 -6.27
C GLY A 248 12.90 -2.77 -4.90
N VAL A 249 11.92 -1.88 -4.77
CA VAL A 249 11.49 -1.30 -3.49
C VAL A 249 10.46 -2.23 -2.85
N GLU A 250 10.65 -2.60 -1.57
CA GLU A 250 9.66 -3.36 -0.80
C GLU A 250 8.40 -2.54 -0.60
N MET A 251 7.24 -3.16 -0.87
CA MET A 251 5.96 -2.49 -0.85
C MET A 251 5.14 -2.90 0.38
N THR A 252 4.71 -1.90 1.15
CA THR A 252 3.51 -2.02 1.98
C THR A 252 2.27 -1.95 1.09
N GLU A 253 1.12 -2.35 1.62
CA GLU A 253 -0.16 -2.10 0.96
C GLU A 253 -0.39 -0.60 0.77
N GLY A 254 -0.02 0.23 1.76
CA GLY A 254 -0.08 1.70 1.66
C GLY A 254 0.76 2.27 0.53
N ALA A 255 2.00 1.84 0.38
CA ALA A 255 2.88 2.31 -0.68
C ALA A 255 2.42 1.82 -2.07
N PHE A 256 1.88 0.60 -2.15
CA PHE A 256 1.34 0.06 -3.40
C PHE A 256 0.07 0.81 -3.82
N SER A 257 -0.84 1.05 -2.88
CA SER A 257 -2.02 1.90 -3.05
C SER A 257 -1.64 3.33 -3.42
N ALA A 258 -0.56 3.89 -2.85
CA ALA A 258 -0.04 5.21 -3.21
C ALA A 258 0.45 5.27 -4.66
N ALA A 259 1.08 4.20 -5.16
CA ALA A 259 1.50 4.12 -6.56
C ALA A 259 0.30 4.08 -7.52
N ILE A 260 -0.79 3.37 -7.14
CA ILE A 260 -2.05 3.39 -7.91
C ILE A 260 -2.64 4.80 -7.90
N ALA A 261 -2.72 5.47 -6.75
CA ALA A 261 -3.20 6.85 -6.68
C ALA A 261 -2.35 7.81 -7.53
N GLY A 262 -1.02 7.63 -7.49
CA GLY A 262 -0.07 8.41 -8.27
C GLY A 262 -0.24 8.27 -9.78
N HIS A 263 -0.67 7.11 -10.27
CA HIS A 263 -1.03 6.94 -11.69
C HIS A 263 -2.15 7.89 -12.13
N PHE A 264 -3.10 8.19 -11.24
CA PHE A 264 -4.16 9.17 -11.49
C PHE A 264 -3.76 10.60 -11.13
N GLY A 265 -2.50 10.85 -10.72
CA GLY A 265 -2.03 12.16 -10.29
C GLY A 265 -2.52 12.59 -8.91
N VAL A 266 -3.06 11.66 -8.11
CA VAL A 266 -3.62 11.98 -6.79
C VAL A 266 -2.60 11.70 -5.69
N PRO A 267 -2.25 12.69 -4.84
CA PRO A 267 -1.32 12.47 -3.75
C PRO A 267 -1.99 11.75 -2.57
N VAL A 268 -1.22 10.91 -1.88
CA VAL A 268 -1.57 10.51 -0.51
C VAL A 268 -1.20 11.66 0.42
N ILE A 269 -2.13 12.04 1.29
CA ILE A 269 -1.98 13.20 2.18
C ILE A 269 -1.82 12.80 3.64
N MET A 270 -2.35 11.62 4.01
CA MET A 270 -2.37 11.17 5.40
C MET A 270 -2.43 9.64 5.51
N ILE A 271 -1.79 9.10 6.54
CA ILE A 271 -1.89 7.71 6.97
C ILE A 271 -2.12 7.59 8.47
N SER A 272 -2.96 6.64 8.91
CA SER A 272 -3.03 6.16 10.30
C SER A 272 -2.65 4.69 10.41
N GLY A 273 -2.06 4.32 11.55
CA GLY A 273 -1.58 2.97 11.82
C GLY A 273 -0.72 2.90 13.09
N ASP A 274 0.12 1.86 13.17
CA ASP A 274 1.19 1.82 14.16
C ASP A 274 2.42 2.66 13.74
N ASP A 275 3.36 2.82 14.65
CA ASP A 275 4.58 3.59 14.44
C ASP A 275 5.43 3.06 13.28
N ALA A 276 5.52 1.73 13.14
CA ALA A 276 6.23 1.08 12.05
C ALA A 276 5.57 1.33 10.68
N ALA A 277 4.24 1.17 10.57
CA ALA A 277 3.52 1.37 9.31
C ALA A 277 3.62 2.81 8.81
N VAL A 278 3.40 3.80 9.70
CA VAL A 278 3.48 5.22 9.34
C VAL A 278 4.89 5.55 8.84
N THR A 279 5.92 5.10 9.56
CA THR A 279 7.33 5.33 9.18
C THR A 279 7.67 4.69 7.84
N GLU A 280 7.27 3.43 7.63
CA GLU A 280 7.58 2.69 6.41
C GLU A 280 6.91 3.29 5.17
N VAL A 281 5.65 3.71 5.27
CA VAL A 281 4.95 4.37 4.17
C VAL A 281 5.54 5.74 3.86
N GLN A 282 5.84 6.56 4.88
CA GLN A 282 6.49 7.86 4.68
C GLN A 282 7.87 7.75 4.01
N ALA A 283 8.62 6.67 4.30
CA ALA A 283 9.92 6.43 3.67
C ALA A 283 9.82 6.21 2.15
N VAL A 284 8.67 5.75 1.64
CA VAL A 284 8.44 5.50 0.21
C VAL A 284 7.67 6.65 -0.45
N VAL A 285 6.58 7.10 0.20
CA VAL A 285 5.64 8.07 -0.37
C VAL A 285 6.11 9.51 -0.19
N GLY A 286 6.91 9.79 0.83
CA GLY A 286 7.41 11.13 1.16
C GLY A 286 6.74 11.74 2.39
N ASP A 287 6.79 13.06 2.48
CA ASP A 287 6.21 13.83 3.58
C ASP A 287 4.69 13.80 3.49
N ILE A 288 4.05 12.88 4.22
CA ILE A 288 2.60 12.81 4.42
C ILE A 288 2.28 12.91 5.91
N GLU A 289 1.08 13.38 6.27
CA GLU A 289 0.70 13.42 7.69
C GLU A 289 0.53 12.01 8.27
N GLY A 290 0.99 11.81 9.51
CA GLY A 290 0.92 10.52 10.20
C GLY A 290 0.12 10.58 11.50
N ALA A 291 -0.86 9.69 11.67
CA ALA A 291 -1.55 9.44 12.92
C ALA A 291 -1.14 8.08 13.51
N ILE A 292 -0.10 8.09 14.35
CA ILE A 292 0.34 6.92 15.10
C ILE A 292 -0.62 6.68 16.26
N VAL A 293 -1.45 5.63 16.18
CA VAL A 293 -2.47 5.31 17.20
C VAL A 293 -2.03 4.21 18.18
N LYS A 294 -0.93 3.52 17.88
CA LYS A 294 -0.32 2.49 18.72
C LYS A 294 1.16 2.31 18.42
N TRP A 295 1.88 1.71 19.36
CA TRP A 295 3.32 1.46 19.30
C TRP A 295 3.61 -0.02 19.48
N ALA A 296 4.34 -0.60 18.54
CA ALA A 296 4.63 -2.02 18.51
C ALA A 296 5.60 -2.45 19.63
N TYR A 297 5.28 -3.57 20.29
CA TYR A 297 6.25 -4.34 21.08
C TYR A 297 6.65 -5.63 20.35
N SER A 298 5.76 -6.18 19.53
CA SER A 298 5.98 -7.33 18.67
C SER A 298 4.84 -7.44 17.65
N PHE A 299 4.91 -8.44 16.78
CA PHE A 299 3.87 -8.78 15.81
C PHE A 299 2.44 -8.88 16.38
N HIS A 300 2.28 -9.23 17.67
CA HIS A 300 0.97 -9.40 18.34
C HIS A 300 0.80 -8.59 19.62
N SER A 301 1.61 -7.55 19.85
CA SER A 301 1.54 -6.80 21.11
C SER A 301 1.91 -5.35 20.89
N ALA A 302 1.13 -4.47 21.51
CA ALA A 302 1.29 -3.03 21.37
C ALA A 302 0.89 -2.29 22.65
N ARG A 303 1.43 -1.08 22.81
CA ARG A 303 0.79 -0.04 23.61
C ARG A 303 -0.12 0.75 22.67
N THR A 304 -1.39 0.92 23.03
CA THR A 304 -2.38 1.62 22.18
C THR A 304 -2.93 2.86 22.86
N LEU A 305 -3.35 3.84 22.07
CA LEU A 305 -4.23 4.90 22.54
C LEU A 305 -5.60 4.33 22.96
N HIS A 306 -6.34 5.12 23.74
CA HIS A 306 -7.77 4.91 23.93
C HIS A 306 -8.52 5.20 22.60
N PRO A 307 -9.57 4.45 22.19
CA PRO A 307 -10.27 4.66 20.91
C PRO A 307 -10.66 6.12 20.63
N ALA A 308 -11.31 6.78 21.58
CA ALA A 308 -11.67 8.20 21.43
C ALA A 308 -10.46 9.15 21.24
N ALA A 309 -9.29 8.81 21.79
CA ALA A 309 -8.07 9.58 21.58
C ALA A 309 -7.46 9.31 20.19
N GLY A 310 -7.54 8.07 19.70
CA GLY A 310 -7.17 7.72 18.32
C GLY A 310 -8.02 8.47 17.29
N GLN A 311 -9.35 8.46 17.48
CA GLN A 311 -10.30 9.21 16.65
C GLN A 311 -10.00 10.71 16.66
N ALA A 312 -9.76 11.32 17.83
CA ALA A 312 -9.41 12.73 17.93
C ALA A 312 -8.09 13.07 17.21
N LEU A 313 -7.08 12.20 17.33
CA LEU A 313 -5.80 12.35 16.62
C LEU A 313 -6.00 12.27 15.09
N ILE A 314 -6.76 11.29 14.62
CA ILE A 314 -7.04 11.11 13.18
C ILE A 314 -7.77 12.34 12.63
N ARG A 315 -8.83 12.82 13.29
CA ARG A 315 -9.56 14.03 12.89
C ARG A 315 -8.63 15.23 12.73
N GLU A 316 -7.77 15.47 13.72
CA GLU A 316 -6.82 16.59 13.67
C GLU A 316 -5.79 16.42 12.55
N ARG A 317 -5.22 15.23 12.38
CA ARG A 317 -4.23 14.96 11.33
C ARG A 317 -4.80 15.07 9.93
N VAL A 318 -6.04 14.61 9.73
CA VAL A 318 -6.74 14.80 8.45
C VAL A 318 -7.03 16.27 8.19
N ARG A 319 -7.50 17.02 9.18
CA ARG A 319 -7.73 18.46 9.05
C ARG A 319 -6.45 19.19 8.64
N LEU A 320 -5.31 18.85 9.24
CA LEU A 320 -4.00 19.40 8.88
C LEU A 320 -3.59 19.01 7.44
N ALA A 321 -3.75 17.73 7.09
CA ALA A 321 -3.41 17.21 5.77
C ALA A 321 -4.19 17.91 4.65
N VAL A 322 -5.52 18.03 4.81
CA VAL A 322 -6.39 18.64 3.80
C VAL A 322 -6.07 20.13 3.62
N ASN A 323 -5.82 20.87 4.71
CA ASN A 323 -5.40 22.27 4.60
C ASN A 323 -4.08 22.44 3.83
N ARG A 324 -3.17 21.46 3.92
CA ARG A 324 -1.87 21.49 3.24
C ARG A 324 -1.94 21.18 1.74
N ILE A 325 -3.08 20.69 1.23
CA ILE A 325 -3.31 20.49 -0.21
C ILE A 325 -3.25 21.83 -0.94
N ALA A 326 -3.88 22.87 -0.40
CA ALA A 326 -3.96 24.19 -1.03
C ALA A 326 -2.59 24.84 -1.27
N ASP A 327 -1.59 24.48 -0.44
CA ASP A 327 -0.22 24.97 -0.55
C ASP A 327 0.65 24.13 -1.51
N GLY A 328 0.07 23.11 -2.17
CA GLY A 328 0.82 22.16 -3.00
C GLY A 328 1.78 21.29 -2.21
N GLY A 329 1.49 21.04 -0.93
CA GLY A 329 2.40 20.39 0.01
C GLY A 329 2.55 18.88 -0.14
N PHE A 330 2.02 18.27 -1.20
CA PHE A 330 2.12 16.83 -1.46
C PHE A 330 2.45 16.56 -2.93
N THR A 331 3.22 15.51 -3.17
CA THR A 331 3.56 15.03 -4.51
C THR A 331 3.03 13.61 -4.68
N PRO A 332 2.30 13.31 -5.77
CA PRO A 332 1.87 11.94 -6.04
C PRO A 332 3.05 10.99 -6.20
N TYR A 333 3.01 9.85 -5.50
CA TYR A 333 4.05 8.84 -5.60
C TYR A 333 3.94 8.10 -6.95
N THR A 334 4.87 8.38 -7.86
CA THR A 334 4.87 7.86 -9.24
C THR A 334 6.18 7.13 -9.53
N PRO A 335 6.20 5.79 -9.39
CA PRO A 335 7.38 4.99 -9.72
C PRO A 335 7.77 5.11 -11.20
N ASP A 336 9.08 5.21 -11.46
CA ASP A 336 9.59 5.33 -12.83
C ASP A 336 9.31 4.07 -13.68
N ALA A 337 8.93 4.26 -14.94
CA ALA A 337 8.84 3.17 -15.90
C ALA A 337 10.26 2.68 -16.33
N PRO A 338 10.43 1.39 -16.68
CA PRO A 338 9.41 0.33 -16.69
C PRO A 338 9.09 -0.20 -15.30
N LEU A 339 7.83 -0.55 -15.05
CA LEU A 339 7.37 -1.07 -13.76
C LEU A 339 7.68 -2.56 -13.61
N ARG A 340 8.73 -2.88 -12.88
CA ARG A 340 9.13 -4.26 -12.55
C ARG A 340 8.46 -4.69 -11.25
N PHE A 341 7.46 -5.56 -11.36
CA PHE A 341 6.69 -6.06 -10.24
C PHE A 341 7.12 -7.48 -9.87
N ASP A 342 7.81 -7.60 -8.73
CA ASP A 342 8.33 -8.87 -8.23
C ASP A 342 7.48 -9.34 -7.04
N VAL A 343 7.02 -10.58 -7.10
CA VAL A 343 6.23 -11.19 -6.02
C VAL A 343 6.90 -12.47 -5.56
N THR A 344 7.30 -12.50 -4.29
CA THR A 344 7.89 -13.67 -3.64
C THR A 344 6.82 -14.39 -2.82
N PHE A 345 6.59 -15.66 -3.14
CA PHE A 345 5.65 -16.54 -2.47
C PHE A 345 6.33 -17.37 -1.37
N LYS A 346 5.57 -17.76 -0.35
CA LYS A 346 6.04 -18.71 0.68
C LYS A 346 6.24 -20.12 0.15
N ASN A 347 5.51 -20.50 -0.89
CA ASN A 347 5.56 -21.82 -1.51
C ASN A 347 6.08 -21.73 -2.95
N TYR A 348 6.75 -22.78 -3.43
CA TYR A 348 7.37 -22.78 -4.76
C TYR A 348 6.40 -23.09 -5.92
N ARG A 349 5.28 -23.79 -5.64
CA ARG A 349 4.33 -24.24 -6.68
C ARG A 349 3.65 -23.08 -7.43
N PRO A 350 3.22 -21.98 -6.78
CA PRO A 350 2.67 -20.82 -7.48
C PRO A 350 3.59 -20.29 -8.58
N THR A 351 4.90 -20.19 -8.33
CA THR A 351 5.84 -19.66 -9.33
C THR A 351 6.02 -20.58 -10.53
N GLN A 352 5.96 -21.90 -10.33
CA GLN A 352 6.00 -22.86 -11.43
C GLN A 352 4.77 -22.74 -12.34
N LEU A 353 3.59 -22.53 -11.76
CA LEU A 353 2.35 -22.41 -12.53
C LEU A 353 2.28 -21.06 -13.27
N LEU A 354 2.64 -19.97 -12.59
CA LEU A 354 2.66 -18.63 -13.19
C LEU A 354 3.67 -18.53 -14.34
N ALA A 355 4.79 -19.25 -14.27
CA ALA A 355 5.77 -19.31 -15.35
C ALA A 355 5.25 -19.93 -16.68
N TYR A 356 4.04 -20.50 -16.70
CA TYR A 356 3.40 -20.92 -17.94
C TYR A 356 2.84 -19.75 -18.75
N LEU A 357 2.66 -18.59 -18.12
CA LEU A 357 2.23 -17.36 -18.79
C LEU A 357 3.46 -16.68 -19.42
N PRO A 358 3.47 -16.40 -20.73
CA PRO A 358 4.67 -15.92 -21.43
C PRO A 358 5.14 -14.53 -20.99
N GLN A 359 4.27 -13.75 -20.34
CA GLN A 359 4.60 -12.42 -19.78
C GLN A 359 5.27 -12.50 -18.41
N ILE A 360 5.33 -13.68 -17.79
CA ILE A 360 5.86 -13.86 -16.43
C ILE A 360 7.24 -14.49 -16.49
N GLU A 361 8.22 -13.79 -15.92
CA GLU A 361 9.56 -14.33 -15.70
C GLU A 361 9.63 -15.00 -14.33
N ARG A 362 10.06 -16.26 -14.26
CA ARG A 362 10.35 -16.92 -12.98
C ARG A 362 11.79 -16.65 -12.58
N ILE A 363 11.98 -15.74 -11.63
CA ILE A 363 13.29 -15.26 -11.18
C ILE A 363 14.02 -16.32 -10.36
N ASP A 364 13.31 -16.98 -9.45
CA ASP A 364 13.86 -18.04 -8.60
C ASP A 364 12.78 -19.06 -8.21
N SER A 365 13.04 -19.90 -7.20
CA SER A 365 12.08 -20.91 -6.74
C SER A 365 10.79 -20.33 -6.15
N HIS A 366 10.83 -19.11 -5.62
CA HIS A 366 9.77 -18.43 -4.88
C HIS A 366 9.34 -17.09 -5.49
N THR A 367 10.11 -16.51 -6.40
CA THR A 367 9.84 -15.19 -6.98
C THR A 367 9.46 -15.26 -8.46
N VAL A 368 8.41 -14.54 -8.83
CA VAL A 368 8.06 -14.21 -10.22
C VAL A 368 8.17 -12.70 -10.45
N ARG A 369 8.41 -12.32 -11.70
CA ARG A 369 8.42 -10.93 -12.17
C ARG A 369 7.40 -10.77 -13.29
N TYR A 370 6.63 -9.69 -13.20
CA TYR A 370 5.83 -9.14 -14.28
C TYR A 370 6.31 -7.72 -14.58
N VAL A 371 6.38 -7.35 -15.85
CA VAL A 371 6.71 -5.98 -16.26
C VAL A 371 5.45 -5.37 -16.85
N GLY A 372 4.84 -4.44 -16.11
CA GLY A 372 3.61 -3.78 -16.53
C GLY A 372 3.85 -2.45 -17.21
N ASP A 373 2.88 -2.04 -18.03
CA ASP A 373 2.90 -0.77 -18.76
C ASP A 373 2.63 0.43 -17.83
N ASP A 374 1.72 0.25 -16.86
CA ASP A 374 1.36 1.22 -15.84
C ASP A 374 0.83 0.55 -14.56
N MET A 375 0.44 1.35 -13.56
CA MET A 375 -0.05 0.80 -12.29
C MET A 375 -1.44 0.15 -12.38
N VAL A 376 -2.26 0.49 -13.38
CA VAL A 376 -3.56 -0.17 -13.60
C VAL A 376 -3.33 -1.58 -14.11
N ASP A 377 -2.39 -1.76 -15.05
CA ASP A 377 -1.94 -3.08 -15.53
C ASP A 377 -1.34 -3.90 -14.38
N ILE A 378 -0.39 -3.34 -13.63
CA ILE A 378 0.20 -4.01 -12.45
C ILE A 378 -0.87 -4.42 -11.44
N SER A 379 -1.81 -3.54 -11.09
CA SER A 379 -2.87 -3.84 -10.12
C SER A 379 -3.83 -4.90 -10.63
N THR A 380 -4.22 -4.85 -11.90
CA THR A 380 -5.12 -5.83 -12.51
C THR A 380 -4.47 -7.21 -12.54
N PHE A 381 -3.20 -7.27 -12.95
CA PHE A 381 -2.40 -8.50 -12.89
C PHE A 381 -2.29 -9.03 -11.46
N TYR A 382 -1.99 -8.15 -10.50
CA TYR A 382 -1.82 -8.55 -9.11
C TYR A 382 -3.12 -9.09 -8.51
N THR A 383 -4.24 -8.42 -8.77
CA THR A 383 -5.58 -8.85 -8.37
C THR A 383 -5.93 -10.22 -8.97
N PHE A 384 -5.67 -10.42 -10.27
CA PHE A 384 -5.87 -11.72 -10.92
C PHE A 384 -5.04 -12.81 -10.24
N MET A 385 -3.73 -12.58 -10.08
CA MET A 385 -2.80 -13.53 -9.48
C MET A 385 -3.21 -13.91 -8.05
N MET A 386 -3.77 -12.96 -7.31
CA MET A 386 -4.16 -13.17 -5.91
C MET A 386 -5.57 -13.71 -5.73
N SER A 387 -6.44 -13.66 -6.75
CA SER A 387 -7.87 -13.97 -6.59
C SER A 387 -8.38 -15.07 -7.51
N TYR A 388 -7.65 -15.41 -8.58
CA TYR A 388 -8.11 -16.42 -9.53
C TYR A 388 -8.19 -17.81 -8.89
N ASP A 389 -9.38 -18.40 -8.97
CA ASP A 389 -9.64 -19.81 -8.68
C ASP A 389 -10.48 -20.38 -9.84
N SER A 390 -10.14 -21.57 -10.32
CA SER A 390 -10.88 -22.21 -11.43
C SER A 390 -12.32 -22.60 -11.06
N ASN A 391 -12.67 -22.56 -9.77
CA ASN A 391 -13.98 -22.90 -9.24
C ASN A 391 -14.82 -21.67 -8.87
N LEU A 392 -14.40 -20.44 -9.22
CA LEU A 392 -15.18 -19.23 -8.95
C LEU A 392 -16.63 -19.39 -9.46
N GLN A 393 -17.58 -19.07 -8.58
CA GLN A 393 -19.02 -18.98 -8.85
C GLN A 393 -19.52 -17.64 -8.29
N PRO A 394 -20.64 -17.08 -8.79
CA PRO A 394 -21.24 -15.87 -8.25
C PRO A 394 -21.63 -15.97 -6.76
#